data_AF-A0A954IFK2-F1
#
_entry.id   AF-A0A954IFK2-F1
#
_cell.length_a   1.000
_cell.length_b   1.000
_cell.length_c   1.000
_cell.angle_alpha   90.00
_cell.angle_beta   90.00
_cell.angle_gamma   90.00
#
_symmetry.space_group_name_H-M   'P 1'
#
loop_
_entity.id
_entity.type
_entity.pdbx_description
1 polymer ?
#
loop_
_entity_poly.entity_id
_entity_poly.type
_entity_poly.pdbx_seq_one_letter_code
_entity_poly.pdbx_strand_id
1 'polypeptide(L)'
;MVIQWASCGIRLAPFLLAGLCASVALTPSYGGDRLEQIRERGTLIWGADQEGGGPFVYPSEDDPTQLVGFEVELAELIAQHLAVTPRFEQGQWDKLPELLDRGDVDIVLNGYEWSPVRAQRYGTSIPYYIYELQLLGRKDDTSLTSFEDLLV
;
A
#
# COMPACT_ATOMS: atom_id res chain seq x y z
N MET A 1 10.83 15.87 1.73
CA MET A 1 10.80 17.11 2.55
C MET A 1 10.84 18.31 1.62
N VAL A 2 9.68 18.93 1.38
CA VAL A 2 9.49 20.28 0.84
C VAL A 2 8.22 20.83 1.51
N ILE A 3 8.38 21.96 2.18
CA ILE A 3 7.29 22.78 2.72
C ILE A 3 6.82 23.67 1.58
N GLN A 4 5.51 23.71 1.29
CA GLN A 4 4.95 24.91 0.67
C GLN A 4 3.51 25.17 1.13
N TRP A 5 3.38 26.33 1.76
CA TRP A 5 2.15 26.98 2.20
C TRP A 5 1.35 27.48 0.98
N ALA A 6 0.04 27.26 0.97
CA ALA A 6 -0.89 28.01 0.14
C ALA A 6 -1.64 29.00 1.02
N SER A 7 -1.11 30.22 1.10
CA SER A 7 -1.83 31.41 1.54
C SER A 7 -2.70 31.92 0.40
N CYS A 8 -4.02 31.82 0.52
CA CYS A 8 -4.94 32.58 -0.31
C CYS A 8 -5.66 33.59 0.59
N GLY A 9 -5.23 34.85 0.49
CA GLY A 9 -5.84 35.97 1.18
C GLY A 9 -7.04 36.49 0.39
N ILE A 10 -8.19 36.56 1.05
CA ILE A 10 -9.29 37.45 0.66
C ILE A 10 -9.63 38.29 1.90
N ARG A 11 -9.35 39.59 1.80
CA ARG A 11 -9.91 40.62 2.68
C ARG A 11 -11.27 41.01 2.12
N LEU A 12 -12.33 41.03 2.94
CA LEU A 12 -13.38 42.07 2.93
C LEU A 12 -14.39 41.91 4.10
N ALA A 13 -14.29 42.89 5.02
CA ALA A 13 -15.31 43.58 5.81
C ALA A 13 -16.16 42.88 6.91
N PRO A 14 -16.55 43.62 7.98
CA PRO A 14 -17.06 43.06 9.23
C PRO A 14 -18.54 43.36 9.44
N PHE A 15 -19.41 42.36 9.61
CA PHE A 15 -20.77 42.60 10.11
C PHE A 15 -21.31 41.40 10.93
N LEU A 16 -21.55 41.69 12.21
CA LEU A 16 -22.62 41.21 13.10
C LEU A 16 -22.69 39.74 13.56
N LEU A 17 -22.55 39.61 14.90
CA LEU A 17 -22.92 38.52 15.81
C LEU A 17 -24.23 37.79 15.43
N ALA A 18 -24.18 36.45 15.35
CA ALA A 18 -25.13 35.54 16.02
C ALA A 18 -24.68 34.08 15.89
N GLY A 19 -24.43 33.43 17.03
CA GLY A 19 -24.51 31.99 17.30
C GLY A 19 -23.96 31.03 16.24
N LEU A 20 -22.65 30.73 16.29
CA LEU A 20 -22.10 29.57 15.59
C LEU A 20 -21.82 28.47 16.61
N CYS A 21 -22.65 27.42 16.58
CA CYS A 21 -22.28 26.12 17.11
C CYS A 21 -20.88 25.78 16.61
N ALA A 22 -19.91 25.67 17.53
CA ALA A 22 -18.59 25.16 17.22
C ALA A 22 -18.73 23.67 16.90
N SER A 23 -19.16 23.36 15.69
CA SER A 23 -18.99 22.06 15.08
C SER A 23 -17.48 21.88 14.94
N VAL A 24 -16.85 21.22 15.91
CA VAL A 24 -15.52 20.66 15.71
C VAL A 24 -15.67 19.70 14.54
N ALA A 25 -15.29 20.16 13.35
CA ALA A 25 -15.08 19.29 12.21
C ALA A 25 -13.87 18.42 12.60
N LEU A 26 -14.16 17.23 13.13
CA LEU A 26 -13.22 16.13 13.23
C LEU A 26 -12.80 15.81 11.79
N THR A 27 -11.76 16.49 11.31
CA THR A 27 -11.04 16.03 10.13
C THR A 27 -10.40 14.72 10.55
N PRO A 28 -10.76 13.57 9.94
CA PRO A 28 -10.11 12.32 10.28
C PRO A 28 -8.63 12.44 9.93
N SER A 29 -7.79 12.48 10.96
CA SER A 29 -6.33 12.40 10.83
C SER A 29 -5.97 10.94 10.58
N TYR A 30 -6.01 10.54 9.30
CA TYR A 30 -5.78 9.15 8.89
C TYR A 30 -4.34 8.66 9.14
N GLY A 31 -3.38 9.55 9.49
CA GLY A 31 -1.97 9.19 9.64
C GLY A 31 -1.44 9.13 11.08
N GLY A 32 -2.06 9.86 12.02
CA GLY A 32 -1.58 9.92 13.41
C GLY A 32 -2.04 8.71 14.23
N ASP A 33 -3.33 8.38 14.13
CA ASP A 33 -3.97 7.34 14.94
C ASP A 33 -3.40 5.94 14.65
N ARG A 34 -3.27 5.56 13.37
CA ARG A 34 -2.82 4.21 13.02
C ARG A 34 -1.36 3.93 13.38
N LEU A 35 -0.48 4.91 13.21
CA LEU A 35 0.94 4.75 13.56
C LEU A 35 1.13 4.62 15.08
N GLU A 36 0.37 5.39 15.87
CA GLU A 36 0.35 5.28 17.32
C GLU A 36 -0.14 3.90 17.75
N GLN A 37 -1.26 3.41 17.19
CA GLN A 37 -1.76 2.05 17.43
C GLN A 37 -0.73 0.96 17.14
N ILE A 38 0.01 1.07 16.03
CA ILE A 38 1.08 0.12 15.67
C ILE A 38 2.18 0.12 16.74
N ARG A 39 2.62 1.30 17.18
CA ARG A 39 3.66 1.46 18.19
C ARG A 39 3.23 0.96 19.56
N GLU A 40 2.01 1.29 19.98
CA GLU A 40 1.45 0.84 21.26
C GLU A 40 1.26 -0.68 21.28
N ARG A 41 0.76 -1.26 20.18
CA ARG A 41 0.63 -2.72 20.02
C ARG A 41 1.99 -3.40 19.92
N GLY A 42 3.02 -2.70 19.46
CA GLY A 42 4.37 -3.25 19.26
C GLY A 42 4.47 -4.17 18.03
N THR A 43 3.51 -4.13 17.11
CA THR A 43 3.47 -5.03 15.94
C THR A 43 2.92 -4.33 14.70
N LEU A 44 3.67 -4.41 13.60
CA LEU A 44 3.24 -4.06 12.24
C LEU A 44 2.64 -5.30 11.57
N ILE A 45 1.35 -5.28 11.32
CA ILE A 45 0.64 -6.35 10.60
C ILE A 45 0.64 -5.99 9.12
N TRP A 46 1.27 -6.82 8.29
CA TRP A 46 1.38 -6.58 6.86
C TRP A 46 0.71 -7.71 6.07
N GLY A 47 -0.10 -7.33 5.09
CA GLY A 47 -0.88 -8.23 4.26
C GLY A 47 -0.21 -8.50 2.91
N ALA A 48 -0.19 -9.77 2.50
CA ALA A 48 0.18 -10.17 1.14
C ALA A 48 -0.52 -11.48 0.75
N ASP A 49 -0.41 -11.84 -0.52
CA ASP A 49 -0.76 -13.15 -1.02
C ASP A 49 0.51 -13.96 -1.30
N GLN A 50 0.82 -14.98 -0.51
CA GLN A 50 2.00 -15.82 -0.71
C GLN A 50 1.85 -16.84 -1.86
N GLU A 51 0.63 -17.09 -2.35
CA GLU A 51 0.37 -18.10 -3.40
C GLU A 51 0.66 -17.54 -4.79
N GLY A 52 0.34 -16.27 -5.02
CA GLY A 52 0.59 -15.55 -6.26
C GLY A 52 1.66 -14.45 -6.16
N GLY A 53 2.22 -14.22 -4.97
CA GLY A 53 3.05 -13.05 -4.67
C GLY A 53 4.50 -13.11 -5.11
N GLY A 54 4.97 -14.21 -5.71
CA GLY A 54 6.34 -14.30 -6.20
C GLY A 54 6.63 -13.25 -7.28
N PRO A 55 7.78 -12.57 -7.27
CA PRO A 55 8.95 -12.72 -6.38
C PRO A 55 8.92 -11.80 -5.13
N PHE A 56 7.82 -11.13 -4.87
CA PHE A 56 7.69 -10.16 -3.77
C PHE A 56 7.60 -10.85 -2.42
N VAL A 57 6.74 -11.86 -2.32
CA VAL A 57 6.48 -12.67 -1.13
C VAL A 57 6.10 -14.08 -1.58
N TYR A 58 6.84 -15.09 -1.13
CA TYR A 58 6.56 -16.49 -1.45
C TYR A 58 7.22 -17.42 -0.41
N PRO A 59 6.73 -18.67 -0.25
CA PRO A 59 7.38 -19.65 0.62
C PRO A 59 8.81 -19.96 0.17
N SER A 60 9.72 -20.12 1.13
CA SER A 60 11.09 -20.56 0.87
C SER A 60 11.10 -21.98 0.29
N GLU A 61 12.03 -22.24 -0.63
CA GLU A 61 12.25 -23.59 -1.17
C GLU A 61 12.80 -24.55 -0.11
N ASP A 62 13.62 -24.03 0.82
CA ASP A 62 14.24 -24.82 1.89
C ASP A 62 13.27 -25.11 3.04
N ASP A 63 12.36 -24.16 3.32
CA ASP A 63 11.34 -24.27 4.37
C ASP A 63 10.06 -23.51 3.96
N PRO A 64 9.02 -24.23 3.49
CA PRO A 64 7.76 -23.60 3.07
C PRO A 64 6.99 -22.87 4.18
N THR A 65 7.39 -23.01 5.45
CA THR A 65 6.80 -22.25 6.56
C THR A 65 7.43 -20.86 6.72
N GLN A 66 8.60 -20.64 6.12
CA GLN A 66 9.28 -19.35 6.07
C GLN A 66 8.94 -18.63 4.77
N LEU A 67 8.57 -17.35 4.87
CA LEU A 67 8.41 -16.49 3.71
C LEU A 67 9.74 -15.83 3.35
N VAL A 68 9.98 -15.71 2.05
CA VAL A 68 11.09 -14.99 1.45
C VAL A 68 10.58 -14.08 0.34
N GLY A 69 11.44 -13.18 -0.11
CA GLY A 69 11.14 -12.21 -1.16
C GLY A 69 11.49 -10.80 -0.73
N PHE A 70 11.68 -9.93 -1.72
CA PHE A 70 12.13 -8.56 -1.48
C PHE A 70 11.18 -7.76 -0.58
N GLU A 71 9.87 -8.01 -0.67
CA GLU A 71 8.90 -7.29 0.17
C GLU A 71 8.75 -7.86 1.58
N VAL A 72 9.20 -9.11 1.81
CA VAL A 72 9.37 -9.66 3.17
C VAL A 72 10.47 -8.88 3.89
N GLU A 73 11.64 -8.71 3.24
CA GLU A 73 12.75 -7.93 3.78
C GLU A 73 12.35 -6.46 4.00
N LEU A 74 11.55 -5.90 3.08
CA LEU A 74 11.02 -4.55 3.24
C LEU A 74 10.10 -4.40 4.45
N ALA A 75 9.20 -5.37 4.68
CA ALA A 75 8.32 -5.38 5.85
C ALA A 75 9.13 -5.41 7.17
N GLU A 76 10.18 -6.24 7.20
CA GLU A 76 11.11 -6.33 8.34
C GLU A 76 11.84 -5.00 8.58
N LEU A 77 12.36 -4.36 7.53
CA LEU A 77 13.05 -3.06 7.63
C LEU A 77 12.12 -1.95 8.13
N ILE A 78 10.86 -1.91 7.64
CA ILE A 78 9.86 -0.96 8.11
C ILE A 78 9.58 -1.18 9.60
N ALA A 79 9.32 -2.43 10.00
CA ALA A 79 9.05 -2.77 11.40
C ALA A 79 10.24 -2.43 12.32
N GLN A 80 11.47 -2.72 11.90
CA GLN A 80 12.69 -2.35 12.61
C GLN A 80 12.81 -0.83 12.79
N HIS A 81 12.54 -0.05 11.73
CA HIS A 81 12.58 1.41 11.81
C HIS A 81 11.52 1.98 12.77
N LEU A 82 10.38 1.30 12.89
CA LEU A 82 9.31 1.65 13.81
C LEU A 82 9.53 1.10 15.24
N ALA A 83 10.58 0.32 15.47
CA ALA A 83 10.85 -0.41 16.70
C ALA A 83 9.70 -1.35 17.13
N VAL A 84 9.09 -2.03 16.15
CA VAL A 84 8.01 -3.03 16.33
C VAL A 84 8.36 -4.35 15.65
N THR A 85 7.60 -5.41 15.93
CA THR A 85 7.75 -6.69 15.23
C THR A 85 6.88 -6.75 13.97
N PRO A 86 7.37 -7.28 12.84
CA PRO A 86 6.52 -7.57 11.70
C PRO A 86 5.69 -8.84 11.95
N ARG A 87 4.41 -8.82 11.54
CA ARG A 87 3.52 -10.00 11.53
C ARG A 87 2.86 -10.10 10.16
N PHE A 88 3.12 -11.20 9.47
CA PHE A 88 2.48 -11.51 8.20
C PHE A 88 1.02 -11.92 8.41
N GLU A 89 0.15 -11.47 7.52
CA GLU A 89 -1.24 -11.90 7.41
C GLU A 89 -1.54 -12.29 5.95
N GLN A 90 -1.91 -13.55 5.73
CA GLN A 90 -2.27 -14.04 4.39
C GLN A 90 -3.62 -13.44 3.96
N GLY A 91 -3.68 -12.93 2.74
CA GLY A 91 -4.92 -12.54 2.07
C GLY A 91 -4.96 -13.04 0.63
N GLN A 92 -6.16 -13.13 0.05
CA GLN A 92 -6.29 -13.32 -1.40
C GLN A 92 -5.95 -12.00 -2.11
N TRP A 93 -5.21 -12.06 -3.21
CA TRP A 93 -4.76 -10.88 -3.97
C TRP A 93 -5.83 -9.80 -4.18
N ASP A 94 -7.03 -10.19 -4.61
CA ASP A 94 -8.15 -9.30 -4.91
C ASP A 94 -8.84 -8.74 -3.66
N LYS A 95 -8.57 -9.33 -2.49
CA LYS A 95 -9.15 -8.98 -1.18
C LYS A 95 -8.22 -8.22 -0.25
N LEU A 96 -6.95 -8.09 -0.58
CA LEU A 96 -6.00 -7.30 0.20
C LEU A 96 -6.48 -5.87 0.52
N PRO A 97 -7.15 -5.13 -0.40
CA PRO A 97 -7.68 -3.81 -0.06
C PRO A 97 -8.82 -3.85 0.96
N GLU A 98 -9.60 -4.94 0.98
CA GLU A 98 -10.67 -5.13 1.96
C GLU A 98 -10.10 -5.41 3.36
N LEU A 99 -8.95 -6.11 3.46
CA LEU A 99 -8.24 -6.30 4.73
C LEU A 99 -7.74 -4.96 5.31
N LEU A 100 -7.27 -4.06 4.45
CA LEU A 100 -6.90 -2.69 4.86
C LEU A 100 -8.14 -1.92 5.34
N ASP A 101 -9.24 -1.97 4.59
CA ASP A 101 -10.48 -1.26 4.94
C ASP A 101 -11.06 -1.74 6.28
N ARG A 102 -10.96 -3.05 6.56
CA ARG A 102 -11.41 -3.65 7.82
C ARG A 102 -10.42 -3.43 8.97
N GLY A 103 -9.20 -3.00 8.67
CA GLY A 103 -8.14 -2.74 9.63
C GLY A 103 -7.44 -4.00 10.15
N ASP A 104 -7.60 -5.14 9.48
CA ASP A 104 -6.94 -6.40 9.85
C ASP A 104 -5.43 -6.34 9.61
N VAL A 105 -5.03 -5.58 8.58
CA VAL A 105 -3.64 -5.29 8.25
C VAL A 105 -3.40 -3.78 8.29
N ASP A 106 -2.18 -3.38 8.62
CA ASP A 106 -1.75 -1.99 8.65
C ASP A 106 -1.28 -1.50 7.27
N ILE A 107 -0.63 -2.40 6.52
CA ILE A 107 -0.09 -2.14 5.19
C ILE A 107 -0.28 -3.37 4.30
N VAL A 108 -0.26 -3.16 2.99
CA VAL A 108 -0.21 -4.24 1.99
C VAL A 108 1.10 -4.13 1.22
N LEU A 109 1.81 -5.25 1.12
CA LEU A 109 3.05 -5.40 0.36
C LEU A 109 2.94 -6.70 -0.43
N ASN A 110 2.58 -6.59 -1.71
CA ASN A 110 2.55 -7.76 -2.59
C ASN A 110 2.80 -7.40 -4.07
N GLY A 111 3.67 -6.45 -4.35
CA GLY A 111 3.84 -5.93 -5.70
C GLY A 111 2.67 -5.02 -6.13
N TYR A 112 2.08 -4.31 -5.17
CA TYR A 112 0.88 -3.50 -5.42
C TYR A 112 1.20 -2.28 -6.30
N GLU A 113 0.61 -2.25 -7.48
CA GLU A 113 0.80 -1.16 -8.43
C GLU A 113 0.23 0.16 -7.94
N TRP A 114 0.98 1.23 -8.18
CA TRP A 114 0.48 2.58 -8.02
C TRP A 114 -0.47 2.94 -9.17
N SER A 115 -1.62 3.52 -8.83
CA SER A 115 -2.49 4.17 -9.81
C SER A 115 -3.17 5.39 -9.20
N PRO A 116 -3.54 6.41 -10.03
CA PRO A 116 -4.25 7.58 -9.54
C PRO A 116 -5.58 7.25 -8.85
N VAL A 117 -6.29 6.23 -9.34
CA VAL A 117 -7.59 5.82 -8.77
C VAL A 117 -7.39 5.20 -7.39
N ARG A 118 -6.35 4.37 -7.19
CA ARG A 118 -6.05 3.76 -5.90
C ARG A 118 -5.54 4.80 -4.88
N ALA A 119 -4.72 5.75 -5.31
CA ALA A 119 -4.20 6.83 -4.48
C ALA A 119 -5.27 7.81 -3.98
N GLN A 120 -6.47 7.84 -4.61
CA GLN A 120 -7.62 8.60 -4.08
C GLN A 120 -8.27 7.94 -2.86
N ARG A 121 -8.14 6.61 -2.71
CA ARG A 121 -8.77 5.83 -1.63
C ARG A 121 -7.80 5.46 -0.52
N TYR A 122 -6.54 5.21 -0.84
CA TYR A 122 -5.54 4.70 0.09
C TYR A 122 -4.31 5.62 0.18
N GLY A 123 -3.70 5.66 1.36
CA GLY A 123 -2.36 6.22 1.51
C GLY A 123 -1.35 5.32 0.79
N THR A 124 -0.63 5.86 -0.19
CA THR A 124 0.40 5.13 -0.94
C THR A 124 1.79 5.56 -0.49
N SER A 125 2.73 4.61 -0.46
CA SER A 125 4.15 4.93 -0.34
C SER A 125 4.66 5.67 -1.58
N ILE A 126 5.91 6.14 -1.51
CA ILE A 126 6.68 6.40 -2.72
C ILE A 126 6.87 5.06 -3.48
N PRO A 127 6.68 5.01 -4.82
CA PRO A 127 7.00 3.81 -5.59
C PRO A 127 8.47 3.41 -5.40
N TYR A 128 8.72 2.12 -5.21
CA TYR A 128 10.05 1.60 -4.82
C TYR A 128 10.64 0.56 -5.80
N TYR A 129 9.92 0.20 -6.87
CA TYR A 129 10.45 -0.53 -8.02
C TYR A 129 9.67 -0.17 -9.28
N ILE A 130 10.20 -0.55 -10.44
CA ILE A 130 9.57 -0.43 -11.76
C ILE A 130 9.53 -1.83 -12.36
N TYR A 131 8.42 -2.17 -13.02
CA TYR A 131 8.27 -3.45 -13.72
C TYR A 131 7.54 -3.21 -15.05
N GLU A 132 7.62 -4.19 -15.94
CA GLU A 132 6.88 -4.22 -17.20
C GLU A 132 6.22 -5.59 -17.37
N LEU A 133 5.00 -5.60 -17.88
CA LEU A 133 4.33 -6.85 -18.27
C LEU A 133 4.92 -7.35 -19.58
N GLN A 134 5.22 -8.65 -19.63
CA GLN A 134 5.81 -9.30 -20.79
C GLN A 134 4.96 -10.49 -21.24
N LEU A 135 4.91 -10.72 -22.55
CA LEU A 135 4.33 -11.92 -23.13
C LEU A 135 5.38 -13.04 -23.13
N LEU A 136 5.05 -14.19 -22.55
CA LEU A 136 5.92 -15.37 -22.58
C LEU A 136 5.34 -16.43 -23.52
N GLY A 137 6.11 -16.78 -24.56
CA GLY A 137 5.79 -17.85 -25.50
C GLY A 137 6.68 -19.08 -25.32
N ARG A 138 6.25 -20.22 -25.85
CA ARG A 138 7.13 -21.40 -25.95
C ARG A 138 8.29 -21.07 -26.88
N LYS A 139 9.51 -21.44 -26.49
CA LYS A 139 10.74 -21.17 -27.25
C LYS A 139 10.66 -21.67 -28.70
N ASP A 140 10.02 -22.81 -28.92
CA ASP A 140 9.95 -23.46 -30.23
C ASP A 140 8.66 -23.11 -31.00
N ASP A 141 7.83 -22.21 -30.47
CA ASP A 141 6.62 -21.73 -31.13
C ASP A 141 6.98 -20.61 -32.11
N THR A 142 6.94 -20.94 -33.39
CA THR A 142 7.27 -20.01 -34.49
C THR A 142 6.05 -19.25 -35.00
N SER A 143 4.85 -19.52 -34.46
CA SER A 143 3.62 -18.81 -34.83
C SER A 143 3.46 -17.46 -34.13
N LEU A 144 4.23 -17.21 -33.07
CA LEU A 144 4.18 -15.99 -32.28
C LEU A 144 5.45 -15.16 -32.50
N THR A 145 5.37 -14.18 -33.40
CA THR A 145 6.47 -13.27 -33.75
C THR A 145 6.19 -11.81 -33.42
N SER A 146 4.91 -11.48 -33.19
CA SER A 146 4.40 -10.14 -32.95
C SER A 146 3.15 -10.18 -32.05
N PHE A 147 2.71 -9.04 -31.53
CA PHE A 147 1.47 -8.97 -30.74
C PHE A 147 0.23 -9.23 -31.60
N GLU A 148 0.31 -8.89 -32.89
CA GLU A 148 -0.73 -9.10 -33.88
C GLU A 148 -1.07 -10.59 -34.05
N ASP A 149 -0.09 -11.48 -33.83
CA ASP A 149 -0.29 -12.93 -33.91
C ASP A 149 -1.21 -13.48 -32.79
N LEU A 150 -1.51 -12.67 -31.77
CA LEU A 150 -2.47 -13.01 -30.70
C LEU A 150 -3.93 -12.67 -31.05
N LEU A 151 -4.13 -11.85 -32.08
CA LEU A 151 -5.45 -11.39 -32.50
C LEU A 151 -6.04 -12.42 -33.48
N VAL A 152 -6.62 -13.49 -32.92
CA VAL A 152 -7.35 -14.51 -33.70
C VAL A 152 -8.70 -13.99 -34.19
#